data_AF-A0A925S639-F1
#
_entry.id   AF-A0A925S639-F1
#
_cell.length_a   1.000
_cell.length_b   1.000
_cell.length_c   1.000
_cell.angle_alpha   90.00
_cell.angle_beta   90.00
_cell.angle_gamma   90.00
#
_symmetry.space_group_name_H-M   'P 1'
#
loop_
_entity.id
_entity.type
_entity.pdbx_description
1 polymer ?
#
loop_
_entity_poly.entity_id
_entity_poly.type
_entity_poly.pdbx_seq_one_letter_code
_entity_poly.pdbx_strand_id
1 'polypeptide(L)'
;MKIAHNRKAALAAGGLLAFTLNAYADVVTDWNTKAGELVIEAKLGTPPANRVMAIVQTAVHEAVNTASLRQAGDVTLDAAVAAANRNTLLKLIPAQEPSITSAYQAALAKLADGPAKAAGIAAGEQSAAAV
;
A
#
# COMPACT_ATOMS: atom_id res chain seq x y z
N MET A 1 -61.64 6.09 -23.06
CA MET A 1 -60.90 7.30 -23.49
C MET A 1 -60.51 8.10 -22.24
N LYS A 2 -59.20 8.14 -21.97
CA LYS A 2 -58.42 9.15 -21.21
C LYS A 2 -58.67 9.42 -19.71
N ILE A 3 -57.80 8.80 -18.90
CA ILE A 3 -56.97 9.30 -17.77
C ILE A 3 -57.47 10.45 -16.88
N ALA A 4 -57.49 10.20 -15.56
CA ALA A 4 -56.90 11.10 -14.56
C ALA A 4 -56.36 10.29 -13.36
N HIS A 5 -55.05 10.07 -13.29
CA HIS A 5 -54.38 9.44 -12.16
C HIS A 5 -53.98 10.51 -11.14
N ASN A 6 -54.42 10.33 -9.89
CA ASN A 6 -54.09 11.20 -8.78
C ASN A 6 -52.64 10.98 -8.31
N ARG A 7 -51.90 12.08 -8.27
CA ARG A 7 -50.52 12.21 -7.78
C ARG A 7 -50.54 12.05 -6.25
N LYS A 8 -49.70 11.16 -5.69
CA LYS A 8 -49.01 11.32 -4.39
C LYS A 8 -48.11 10.11 -4.06
N ALA A 9 -46.84 10.43 -3.76
CA ALA A 9 -45.83 9.68 -3.01
C ALA A 9 -45.37 8.33 -3.62
N ALA A 10 -44.22 8.26 -4.30
CA ALA A 10 -42.85 8.36 -3.78
C ALA A 10 -42.56 7.34 -2.67
N LEU A 11 -41.79 6.30 -2.99
CA LEU A 11 -40.42 6.14 -2.46
C LEU A 11 -39.73 5.02 -3.25
N ALA A 12 -38.74 5.43 -4.05
CA ALA A 12 -37.84 4.53 -4.74
C ALA A 12 -36.99 3.79 -3.71
N ALA A 13 -37.13 2.47 -3.65
CA ALA A 13 -36.16 1.58 -3.03
C ALA A 13 -34.91 1.55 -3.92
N GLY A 14 -34.08 2.58 -3.81
CA GLY A 14 -32.87 2.77 -4.61
C GLY A 14 -31.61 2.57 -3.78
N GLY A 15 -31.06 1.36 -3.88
CA GLY A 15 -29.67 0.96 -3.66
C GLY A 15 -28.81 1.74 -2.65
N LEU A 16 -28.48 1.09 -1.51
CA LEU A 16 -27.17 1.29 -0.90
C LEU A 16 -26.11 0.75 -1.88
N LEU A 17 -25.64 1.60 -2.78
CA LEU A 17 -24.36 1.39 -3.44
C LEU A 17 -23.28 1.57 -2.37
N ALA A 18 -22.70 0.45 -1.93
CA ALA A 18 -21.51 0.46 -1.11
C ALA A 18 -20.42 1.23 -1.85
N PHE A 19 -20.11 2.43 -1.38
CA PHE A 19 -18.88 3.12 -1.78
C PHE A 19 -17.71 2.28 -1.27
N THR A 20 -17.11 1.47 -2.14
CA THR A 20 -15.77 0.93 -1.91
C THR A 20 -14.81 2.12 -2.00
N LEU A 21 -14.59 2.81 -0.88
CA LEU A 21 -13.41 3.65 -0.75
C LEU A 21 -12.22 2.70 -0.92
N ASN A 22 -11.51 2.78 -2.06
CA ASN A 22 -10.20 2.16 -2.20
C ASN A 22 -9.29 2.83 -1.16
N ALA A 23 -9.31 2.28 0.06
CA ALA A 23 -8.65 2.87 1.19
C ALA A 23 -7.15 2.60 1.06
N TYR A 24 -6.35 3.65 1.12
CA TYR A 24 -4.88 3.58 1.24
C TYR A 24 -4.39 2.67 2.39
N ALA A 25 -5.27 2.30 3.33
CA ALA A 25 -5.01 1.28 4.34
C ALA A 25 -4.68 -0.10 3.73
N ASP A 26 -5.30 -0.44 2.59
CA ASP A 26 -5.19 -1.76 1.96
C ASP A 26 -3.74 -2.11 1.62
N VAL A 27 -3.02 -1.19 0.96
CA VAL A 27 -1.62 -1.42 0.58
C VAL A 27 -0.68 -1.55 1.78
N VAL A 28 -0.93 -0.81 2.87
CA VAL A 28 -0.11 -0.91 4.09
C VAL A 28 -0.37 -2.25 4.80
N THR A 29 -1.64 -2.68 4.90
CA THR A 29 -1.99 -3.98 5.51
C THR A 29 -1.53 -5.18 4.69
N ASP A 30 -1.60 -5.08 3.36
CA ASP A 30 -1.07 -6.08 2.43
C ASP A 30 0.44 -6.25 2.62
N TRP A 31 1.17 -5.14 2.64
CA TRP A 31 2.62 -5.18 2.85
C TRP A 31 3.02 -5.58 4.26
N ASN A 32 2.24 -5.25 5.29
CA ASN A 32 2.46 -5.79 6.63
C ASN A 32 2.36 -7.32 6.63
N THR A 33 1.35 -7.88 5.97
CA THR A 33 1.20 -9.33 5.83
C THR A 33 2.36 -9.93 5.06
N LYS A 34 2.71 -9.35 3.91
CA LYS A 34 3.83 -9.81 3.06
C LYS A 34 5.17 -9.74 3.78
N ALA A 35 5.46 -8.67 4.52
CA ALA A 35 6.68 -8.53 5.30
C ALA A 35 6.76 -9.60 6.41
N GLY A 36 5.64 -9.90 7.07
CA GLY A 36 5.55 -10.99 8.03
C GLY A 36 5.87 -12.36 7.42
N GLU A 37 5.31 -12.66 6.25
CA GLU A 37 5.63 -13.88 5.50
C GLU A 37 7.12 -13.98 5.15
N LEU A 38 7.73 -12.89 4.70
CA LEU A 38 9.16 -12.83 4.36
C LEU A 38 10.06 -13.00 5.60
N VAL A 39 9.65 -12.46 6.75
CA VAL A 39 10.34 -12.67 8.04
C VAL A 39 10.24 -14.12 8.51
N ILE A 40 9.08 -14.76 8.31
CA ILE A 40 8.89 -16.19 8.58
C ILE A 40 9.76 -17.03 7.65
N GLU A 41 9.81 -16.69 6.36
CA GLU A 41 10.65 -17.36 5.35
C GLU A 41 12.14 -17.25 5.70
N ALA A 42 12.55 -16.10 6.24
CA ALA A 42 13.90 -15.88 6.77
C ALA A 42 14.20 -16.67 8.06
N LYS A 43 13.24 -17.42 8.60
CA LYS A 43 13.34 -18.25 9.83
C LYS A 43 13.79 -17.45 11.05
N LEU A 44 13.41 -16.17 11.13
CA LEU A 44 13.70 -15.34 12.28
C LEU A 44 12.75 -15.67 13.44
N GLY A 45 13.33 -16.04 14.58
CA GLY A 45 12.61 -16.09 15.85
C GLY A 45 12.48 -14.71 16.50
N THR A 46 11.66 -14.63 17.55
CA THR A 46 11.65 -13.50 18.48
C THR A 46 12.91 -13.55 19.36
N PRO A 47 13.56 -12.41 19.69
CA PRO A 47 13.24 -11.01 19.34
C PRO A 47 13.55 -10.47 17.93
N PRO A 48 14.52 -11.00 17.14
CA PRO A 48 14.90 -10.41 15.85
C PRO A 48 13.75 -10.14 14.87
N ALA A 49 12.77 -11.06 14.76
CA ALA A 49 11.61 -10.87 13.91
C ALA A 49 10.82 -9.58 14.23
N ASN A 50 10.61 -9.28 15.52
CA ASN A 50 9.91 -8.08 15.95
C ASN A 50 10.69 -6.81 15.59
N ARG A 51 12.02 -6.85 15.70
CA ARG A 51 12.87 -5.71 15.32
C ARG A 51 12.80 -5.44 13.83
N VAL A 52 12.81 -6.48 12.99
CA VAL A 52 12.69 -6.32 11.54
C VAL A 52 11.34 -5.69 11.19
N MET A 53 10.24 -6.23 11.72
CA MET A 53 8.91 -5.68 11.47
C MET A 53 8.80 -4.22 11.94
N ALA A 54 9.34 -3.88 13.11
CA ALA A 54 9.33 -2.51 13.61
C ALA A 54 10.05 -1.54 12.65
N ILE A 55 11.27 -1.87 12.22
CA ILE A 55 12.06 -1.03 11.30
C ILE A 55 11.33 -0.86 9.95
N VAL A 56 10.80 -1.96 9.40
CA VAL A 56 10.04 -1.93 8.14
C VAL A 56 8.81 -1.04 8.26
N GLN A 57 8.04 -1.16 9.34
CA GLN A 57 6.84 -0.34 9.51
C GLN A 57 7.18 1.13 9.82
N THR A 58 8.31 1.44 10.45
CA THR A 58 8.81 2.82 10.54
C THR A 58 9.12 3.40 9.17
N ALA A 59 9.80 2.65 8.29
CA ALA A 59 10.09 3.11 6.93
C ALA A 59 8.81 3.30 6.10
N VAL A 60 7.82 2.42 6.26
CA VAL A 60 6.50 2.56 5.61
C VAL A 60 5.75 3.79 6.12
N HIS A 61 5.78 4.04 7.43
CA HIS A 61 5.16 5.23 8.01
C HIS A 61 5.77 6.52 7.42
N GLU A 62 7.10 6.61 7.35
CA GLU A 62 7.79 7.75 6.73
C GLU A 62 7.45 7.91 5.23
N ALA A 63 7.31 6.79 4.50
CA ALA A 63 6.92 6.80 3.09
C ALA A 63 5.49 7.30 2.90
N VAL A 64 4.55 6.86 3.72
CA VAL A 64 3.15 7.31 3.71
C VAL A 64 3.08 8.80 4.03
N ASN A 65 3.75 9.26 5.09
CA ASN A 65 3.78 10.67 5.46
C ASN A 65 4.37 11.54 4.33
N THR A 66 5.45 11.08 3.71
CA THR A 66 6.09 11.79 2.60
C THR A 66 5.18 11.88 1.37
N ALA A 67 4.49 10.79 1.02
CA ALA A 67 3.54 10.77 -0.09
C ALA A 67 2.29 11.62 0.18
N SER A 68 1.72 11.54 1.40
CA SER A 68 0.48 12.25 1.76
C SER A 68 0.67 13.75 2.02
N LEU A 69 1.77 14.16 2.64
CA LEU A 69 1.96 15.55 3.08
C LEU A 69 2.71 16.42 2.08
N ARG A 70 3.58 15.84 1.23
CA ARG A 70 4.48 16.64 0.39
C ARG A 70 4.02 16.78 -1.06
N GLN A 71 3.17 15.90 -1.59
CA GLN A 71 2.91 15.80 -3.04
C GLN A 71 1.48 15.31 -3.36
N ALA A 72 0.45 16.01 -2.85
CA ALA A 72 -0.95 15.64 -3.10
C ALA A 72 -1.28 15.66 -4.61
N GLY A 73 -1.27 14.49 -5.24
CA GLY A 73 -1.63 14.27 -6.66
C GLY A 73 -0.51 13.66 -7.52
N ASP A 74 0.76 13.82 -7.13
CA ASP A 74 1.92 13.49 -7.97
C ASP A 74 2.70 12.26 -7.50
N VAL A 75 2.21 11.55 -6.48
CA VAL A 75 2.88 10.36 -5.93
C VAL A 75 1.92 9.19 -5.84
N THR A 76 2.29 8.06 -6.43
CA THR A 76 1.58 6.79 -6.24
C THR A 76 1.98 6.18 -4.90
N LEU A 77 1.08 6.24 -3.91
CA LEU A 77 1.34 5.72 -2.56
C LEU A 77 1.78 4.25 -2.58
N ASP A 78 1.13 3.41 -3.38
CA ASP A 78 1.44 1.98 -3.47
C ASP A 78 2.89 1.73 -3.89
N ALA A 79 3.42 2.56 -4.79
CA ALA A 79 4.81 2.49 -5.22
C ALA A 79 5.76 2.89 -4.09
N ALA A 80 5.40 3.90 -3.29
CA ALA A 80 6.18 4.33 -2.12
C ALA A 80 6.22 3.27 -1.02
N VAL A 81 5.07 2.68 -0.68
CA VAL A 81 4.99 1.60 0.31
C VAL A 81 5.78 0.37 -0.16
N ALA A 82 5.64 -0.01 -1.44
CA ALA A 82 6.39 -1.13 -2.01
C ALA A 82 7.91 -0.91 -1.98
N ALA A 83 8.37 0.29 -2.36
CA ALA A 83 9.79 0.63 -2.37
C ALA A 83 10.37 0.70 -0.94
N ALA A 84 9.63 1.25 0.02
CA ALA A 84 10.05 1.30 1.41
C ALA A 84 10.23 -0.10 2.01
N ASN A 85 9.27 -1.00 1.77
CA ASN A 85 9.37 -2.40 2.19
C ASN A 85 10.55 -3.10 1.54
N ARG A 86 10.67 -3.04 0.20
CA ARG A 86 11.76 -3.67 -0.55
C ARG A 86 13.12 -3.27 0.01
N ASN A 87 13.39 -1.97 0.08
CA ASN A 87 14.72 -1.48 0.41
C ASN A 87 15.08 -1.76 1.87
N THR A 88 14.11 -1.70 2.78
CA THR A 88 14.34 -2.03 4.20
C THR A 88 14.56 -3.53 4.39
N LEU A 89 13.72 -4.37 3.78
CA LEU A 89 13.83 -5.84 3.89
C LEU A 89 15.12 -6.37 3.25
N LEU A 90 15.56 -5.83 2.11
CA LEU A 90 16.84 -6.24 1.50
C LEU A 90 18.05 -5.97 2.40
N LYS A 91 18.01 -4.89 3.20
CA LYS A 91 19.05 -4.61 4.19
C LYS A 91 19.01 -5.57 5.38
N LEU A 92 17.82 -5.96 5.83
CA LEU A 92 17.61 -6.69 7.08
C LEU A 92 17.63 -8.22 6.91
N ILE A 93 17.14 -8.72 5.78
CA ILE A 93 17.02 -10.16 5.46
C ILE A 93 17.47 -10.44 4.01
N PRO A 94 18.74 -10.12 3.65
CA PRO A 94 19.22 -10.19 2.27
C PRO A 94 19.12 -11.58 1.62
N ALA A 95 19.13 -12.65 2.42
CA ALA A 95 18.93 -14.02 1.91
C ALA A 95 17.56 -14.22 1.22
N GLN A 96 16.56 -13.39 1.54
CA GLN A 96 15.23 -13.43 0.93
C GLN A 96 15.09 -12.49 -0.27
N GLU A 97 16.20 -11.98 -0.82
CA GLU A 97 16.20 -11.10 -2.00
C GLU A 97 15.30 -11.59 -3.14
N PRO A 98 15.30 -12.89 -3.54
CA PRO A 98 14.44 -13.35 -4.61
C PRO A 98 12.94 -13.14 -4.32
N SER A 99 12.50 -13.50 -3.11
CA SER A 99 11.12 -13.36 -2.66
C SER A 99 10.72 -11.89 -2.47
N ILE A 100 11.61 -11.06 -1.91
CA ILE A 100 11.41 -9.61 -1.76
C ILE A 100 11.28 -8.94 -3.13
N THR A 101 12.18 -9.25 -4.06
CA THR A 101 12.20 -8.66 -5.40
C THR A 101 10.97 -9.10 -6.20
N SER A 102 10.57 -10.37 -6.10
CA SER A 102 9.35 -10.87 -6.74
C SER A 102 8.10 -10.14 -6.22
N ALA A 103 7.94 -10.01 -4.90
CA ALA A 103 6.81 -9.29 -4.30
C ALA A 103 6.78 -7.82 -4.73
N TYR A 104 7.94 -7.15 -4.77
CA TYR A 104 8.05 -5.77 -5.23
C TYR A 104 7.65 -5.60 -6.70
N GLN A 105 8.16 -6.47 -7.59
CA GLN A 105 7.83 -6.42 -9.02
C GLN A 105 6.34 -6.70 -9.25
N ALA A 106 5.75 -7.65 -8.53
CA ALA A 106 4.33 -7.95 -8.58
C ALA A 106 3.47 -6.75 -8.11
N ALA A 107 3.92 -5.99 -7.12
CA ALA A 107 3.24 -4.77 -6.69
C ALA A 107 3.32 -3.68 -7.78
N LEU A 108 4.51 -3.43 -8.34
CA LEU A 108 4.70 -2.40 -9.37
C LEU A 108 4.00 -2.72 -10.70
N ALA A 109 3.84 -3.99 -11.05
CA ALA A 109 3.18 -4.40 -12.29
C ALA A 109 1.68 -4.03 -12.32
N LYS A 110 1.06 -3.79 -11.16
CA LYS A 110 -0.34 -3.36 -11.04
C LYS A 110 -0.52 -1.85 -11.26
N LEU A 111 0.58 -1.09 -11.29
CA LEU A 111 0.56 0.36 -11.33
C LEU A 111 0.91 0.85 -12.74
N ALA A 112 0.13 1.80 -13.25
CA ALA A 112 0.42 2.49 -14.50
C ALA A 112 1.79 3.17 -14.43
N ASP A 113 2.59 3.01 -15.50
CA ASP A 113 3.88 3.69 -15.58
C ASP A 113 3.69 5.20 -15.75
N GLY A 114 4.58 5.97 -15.11
CA GLY A 114 4.56 7.42 -15.22
C GLY A 114 5.30 8.11 -14.08
N PRO A 115 5.37 9.46 -14.12
CA PRO A 115 6.07 10.27 -13.13
C PRO A 115 5.60 9.99 -11.70
N ALA A 116 4.29 9.77 -11.49
CA ALA A 116 3.76 9.52 -10.16
C ALA A 116 4.23 8.21 -9.53
N LYS A 117 4.35 7.15 -10.34
CA LYS A 117 4.94 5.87 -9.90
C LYS A 117 6.41 6.04 -9.56
N ALA A 118 7.18 6.75 -10.41
CA ALA A 118 8.59 7.02 -10.18
C ALA A 118 8.82 7.87 -8.91
N ALA A 119 8.01 8.90 -8.70
CA ALA A 119 8.03 9.74 -7.51
C ALA A 119 7.68 8.93 -6.25
N GLY A 120 6.72 8.01 -6.35
CA GLY A 120 6.42 7.06 -5.28
C GLY A 120 7.60 6.17 -4.94
N ILE A 121 8.21 5.54 -5.94
CA ILE A 121 9.42 4.72 -5.73
C ILE A 121 10.48 5.56 -4.99
N ALA A 122 10.84 6.73 -5.52
CA ALA A 122 11.86 7.59 -4.93
C ALA A 122 11.54 7.99 -3.47
N ALA A 123 10.29 8.33 -3.17
CA ALA A 123 9.85 8.65 -1.81
C ALA A 123 10.01 7.45 -0.85
N GLY A 124 9.64 6.25 -1.30
CA GLY A 124 9.80 5.03 -0.52
C GLY A 124 11.27 4.66 -0.27
N GLU A 125 12.12 4.81 -1.29
CA GLU A 125 13.56 4.56 -1.17
C GLU A 125 14.24 5.54 -0.21
N GLN A 126 13.88 6.83 -0.28
CA GLN A 126 14.38 7.85 0.64
C GLN A 126 13.94 7.56 2.08
N SER A 127 12.69 7.15 2.28
CA SER A 127 12.15 6.82 3.59
C SER A 127 12.86 5.61 4.21
N ALA A 128 13.12 4.56 3.42
CA ALA A 128 13.92 3.40 3.85
C ALA A 128 15.42 3.70 4.06
N ALA A 129 15.92 4.83 3.56
CA ALA A 129 17.28 5.27 3.82
C ALA A 129 17.39 6.10 5.11
N ALA A 130 16.30 6.71 5.56
CA ALA A 130 16.25 7.56 6.75
C ALA A 130 16.05 6.77 8.06
N VAL A 131 15.67 5.50 7.97
CA VAL A 131 15.50 4.56 9.10
C VAL A 131 16.70 3.61 9.19
#